data_AF-A0AAV9I2X6-F1
#
_entry.id   AF-A0AAV9I2X6-F1
#
_cell.length_a   1.000
_cell.length_b   1.000
_cell.length_c   1.000
_cell.angle_alpha   90.00
_cell.angle_beta   90.00
_cell.angle_gamma   90.00
#
_symmetry.space_group_name_H-M   'P 1'
#
loop_
_entity.id
_entity.type
_entity.pdbx_description
1 polymer ?
#
loop_
_entity_poly.entity_id
_entity_poly.type
_entity_poly.pdbx_seq_one_letter_code
_entity_poly.pdbx_strand_id
1 'polypeptide(L)'
;METTKFLVCGSIREEPEAKLLISRTRKAQEKQGPFSFILCCGFNPNENKILLAAEQTWKELPLDIYLGTEQKTENAASAESVDGHIHSVEPFEIVQVSDFRVSFIPVGRSQDWNAFSNLVETCVHSQVQLDIAILDCSLDRQSLLFPENCSSLSKGLAKLKPRYIFCSVEPFEYFEYGPFLFEDSIAPSRFINLANVGSNQKWLYALSLRPLAHMKESDCTNELATQTLLSNPFVLDGLSGKERNAVESRLVETPKSKQVSCWFCLANEKDLHLIIDVGQHCFLALAKGYLVKYHVLIVPIEHVGSRFELSEEAWKEVQFYLALLESWWRSLNLQIFWFERHMKPPSGSDLNHMQIQVIGMPIKEDPSLVSNLLDRESKKLGVTIWELETEKELEDKYHVDRTMEYILFKLPDNCYALHIVEKNSKKRKTAGEQSPYFALFSFGRKIAALAMGMPQKVDWKKSINDEKEEERVTNELRQDFLLWKRKNSN
;
A
#
# COMPACT_ATOMS: atom_id res chain seq x y z
N MET A 1 1.07 33.68 12.79
CA MET A 1 2.34 33.10 13.23
C MET A 1 2.96 32.32 12.09
N GLU A 2 4.29 32.27 12.09
CA GLU A 2 5.11 31.69 11.03
C GLU A 2 5.00 30.16 10.99
N THR A 3 5.35 29.57 9.85
CA THR A 3 5.50 28.12 9.70
C THR A 3 6.72 27.65 10.49
N THR A 4 6.55 26.64 11.33
CA THR A 4 7.63 26.03 12.11
C THR A 4 8.21 24.84 11.34
N LYS A 5 9.54 24.82 11.18
CA LYS A 5 10.27 23.68 10.61
C LYS A 5 10.69 22.72 11.71
N PHE A 6 10.39 21.44 11.56
CA PHE A 6 10.81 20.40 12.50
C PHE A 6 11.07 19.07 11.80
N LEU A 7 11.71 18.14 12.51
CA LEU A 7 12.00 16.80 12.03
C LEU A 7 11.10 15.78 12.74
N VAL A 8 10.80 14.69 12.04
CA VAL A 8 10.18 13.50 12.61
C VAL A 8 11.01 12.30 12.20
N CYS A 9 11.37 11.43 13.13
CA CYS A 9 12.07 10.19 12.84
C CYS A 9 11.24 8.98 13.26
N GLY A 10 11.53 7.84 12.62
CA GLY A 10 10.99 6.55 13.05
C GLY A 10 11.53 6.10 14.40
N SER A 11 11.18 4.86 14.77
CA SER A 11 11.54 4.28 16.06
C SER A 11 13.03 4.00 16.16
N ILE A 12 13.54 4.07 17.39
CA ILE A 12 14.94 3.86 17.74
C ILE A 12 15.02 2.69 18.72
N ARG A 13 15.85 1.71 18.39
CA ARG A 13 15.94 0.43 19.08
C ARG A 13 17.30 0.21 19.74
N GLU A 14 18.35 0.78 19.17
CA GLU A 14 19.72 0.55 19.63
C GLU A 14 20.59 1.82 19.56
N GLU A 15 21.68 1.84 20.34
CA GLU A 15 22.63 2.97 20.41
C GLU A 15 23.21 3.39 19.04
N PRO A 16 23.57 2.48 18.10
CA PRO A 16 24.06 2.88 16.78
C PRO A 16 23.04 3.69 15.96
N GLU A 17 21.75 3.37 16.10
CA GLU A 17 20.66 4.07 15.41
C GLU A 17 20.54 5.51 15.95
N ALA A 18 20.65 5.71 17.27
CA ALA A 18 20.67 7.06 17.85
C ALA A 18 21.87 7.89 17.39
N LYS A 19 23.09 7.31 17.35
CA LYS A 19 24.28 7.98 16.79
C LYS A 19 24.08 8.37 15.33
N LEU A 20 23.45 7.50 14.55
CA LEU A 20 23.11 7.77 13.15
C LEU A 20 22.10 8.92 13.03
N LEU A 21 21.07 8.95 13.88
CA LEU A 21 20.09 10.02 13.94
C LEU A 21 20.76 11.37 14.21
N ILE A 22 21.69 11.44 15.17
CA ILE A 22 22.44 12.66 15.48
C ILE A 22 23.24 13.14 14.28
N SER A 23 24.00 12.24 13.67
CA SER A 23 24.80 12.56 12.47
C SER A 23 23.94 13.09 11.32
N ARG A 24 22.78 12.47 11.07
CA ARG A 24 21.85 12.87 10.01
C ARG A 24 21.13 14.18 10.33
N THR A 25 20.76 14.41 11.58
CA THR A 25 20.13 15.64 12.05
C THR A 25 21.06 16.83 11.92
N ARG A 26 22.34 16.69 12.30
CA ARG A 26 23.35 17.76 12.12
C ARG A 26 23.48 18.15 10.65
N LYS A 27 23.58 17.16 9.76
CA LYS A 27 23.60 17.39 8.29
C LYS A 27 22.32 18.02 7.78
N ALA A 28 21.16 17.67 8.34
CA ALA A 28 19.89 18.29 7.97
C ALA A 28 19.85 19.75 8.43
N GLN A 29 20.28 20.05 9.65
CA GLN A 29 20.34 21.42 10.19
C GLN A 29 21.25 22.32 9.33
N GLU A 30 22.41 21.82 8.91
CA GLU A 30 23.34 22.54 8.03
C GLU A 30 22.76 22.82 6.64
N LYS A 31 22.02 21.85 6.06
CA LYS A 31 21.56 21.93 4.66
C LYS A 31 20.18 22.57 4.49
N GLN A 32 19.26 22.34 5.42
CA GLN A 32 17.83 22.62 5.27
C GLN A 32 17.21 23.32 6.49
N GLY A 33 18.00 23.47 7.57
CA GLY A 33 17.57 24.13 8.79
C GLY A 33 17.35 25.65 8.63
N PRO A 34 17.11 26.36 9.75
CA PRO A 34 17.03 25.81 11.10
C PRO A 34 15.73 25.04 11.34
N PHE A 35 15.83 23.83 11.87
CA PHE A 35 14.74 23.09 12.49
C PHE A 35 14.63 23.51 13.97
N SER A 36 13.43 23.42 14.54
CA SER A 36 13.16 23.82 15.93
C SER A 36 13.24 22.65 16.91
N PHE A 37 12.79 21.46 16.52
CA PHE A 37 12.78 20.25 17.35
C PHE A 37 12.74 18.99 16.47
N ILE A 38 12.89 17.83 17.11
CA ILE A 38 12.67 16.52 16.50
C ILE A 38 11.68 15.66 17.32
N LEU A 39 10.71 15.05 16.65
CA LEU A 39 9.80 14.05 17.22
C LEU A 39 10.25 12.64 16.84
N CYS A 40 10.38 11.74 17.81
CA CYS A 40 10.64 10.33 17.57
C CYS A 40 9.36 9.52 17.73
N CYS A 41 9.01 8.74 16.70
CA CYS A 41 7.75 7.99 16.65
C CYS A 41 7.68 6.77 17.56
N GLY A 42 8.80 6.36 18.18
CA GLY A 42 8.79 5.24 19.11
C GLY A 42 10.13 5.05 19.82
N PHE A 43 10.06 4.93 21.15
CA PHE A 43 11.19 4.68 22.04
C PHE A 43 10.73 3.77 23.19
N ASN A 44 11.41 2.65 23.43
CA ASN A 44 11.11 1.73 24.54
C ASN A 44 12.14 1.87 25.67
N PRO A 45 11.85 2.58 26.78
CA PRO A 45 12.81 2.85 27.85
C PRO A 45 13.40 1.61 28.53
N ASN A 46 12.63 0.51 28.63
CA ASN A 46 13.04 -0.69 29.37
C ASN A 46 14.03 -1.58 28.62
N GLU A 47 13.87 -1.66 27.30
CA GLU A 47 14.84 -2.33 26.41
C GLU A 47 16.08 -1.44 26.18
N ASN A 48 15.91 -0.13 26.34
CA ASN A 48 16.91 0.90 26.06
C ASN A 48 17.60 1.46 27.30
N LYS A 49 17.86 0.64 28.33
CA LYS A 49 18.67 1.04 29.50
C LYS A 49 20.05 1.60 29.10
N ILE A 50 20.61 1.09 28.00
CA ILE A 50 21.89 1.53 27.42
C ILE A 50 21.76 2.91 26.77
N LEU A 51 20.60 3.24 26.20
CA LEU A 51 20.34 4.47 25.46
C LEU A 51 19.99 5.64 26.38
N LEU A 52 19.36 5.35 27.52
CA LEU A 52 19.26 6.29 28.65
C LEU A 52 20.64 6.49 29.33
N ALA A 53 21.48 5.46 29.43
CA ALA A 53 22.86 5.60 29.93
C ALA A 53 23.78 6.36 28.95
N ALA A 54 23.40 6.46 27.68
CA ALA A 54 24.10 7.22 26.64
C ALA A 54 23.69 8.70 26.61
N GLU A 55 23.42 9.31 27.78
CA GLU A 55 23.16 10.74 27.96
C GLU A 55 24.10 11.64 27.15
N GLN A 56 25.39 11.28 27.04
CA GLN A 56 26.38 12.04 26.28
C GLN A 56 26.11 12.07 24.77
N THR A 57 25.52 11.01 24.22
CA THR A 57 25.25 10.90 22.79
C THR A 57 24.18 11.91 22.37
N TRP A 58 23.10 12.01 23.16
CA TRP A 58 21.98 12.91 22.88
C TRP A 58 22.30 14.39 23.12
N LYS A 59 23.20 14.71 24.07
CA LYS A 59 23.67 16.08 24.36
C LYS A 59 24.37 16.76 23.17
N GLU A 60 24.80 16.00 22.17
CA GLU A 60 25.42 16.55 20.96
C GLU A 60 24.42 17.07 19.91
N LEU A 61 23.12 16.86 20.12
CA LEU A 61 22.09 17.31 19.19
C LEU A 61 21.75 18.78 19.47
N PRO A 62 21.78 19.68 18.46
CA PRO A 62 21.48 21.10 18.67
C PRO A 62 19.97 21.42 18.67
N LEU A 63 19.11 20.45 19.00
CA LEU A 63 17.65 20.55 18.92
C LEU A 63 17.01 19.85 20.12
N ASP A 64 15.84 20.34 20.54
CA ASP A 64 15.02 19.64 21.52
C ASP A 64 14.45 18.35 20.91
N ILE A 65 14.50 17.26 21.70
CA ILE A 65 14.14 15.90 21.30
C ILE A 65 12.92 15.47 22.09
N TYR A 66 11.88 15.03 21.39
CA TYR A 66 10.66 14.50 22.00
C TYR A 66 10.52 13.02 21.66
N LEU A 67 10.53 12.17 22.69
CA LEU A 67 10.51 10.72 22.55
C LEU A 67 9.12 10.18 22.90
N GLY A 68 8.40 9.61 21.93
CA GLY A 68 7.17 8.86 22.21
C GLY A 68 7.47 7.58 22.99
N THR A 69 6.95 7.46 24.21
CA THR A 69 7.24 6.32 25.11
C THR A 69 6.00 5.45 25.32
N GLU A 70 6.15 4.13 25.33
CA GLU A 70 5.04 3.18 25.49
C GLU A 70 4.60 2.96 26.94
N GLN A 71 5.38 3.42 27.92
CA GLN A 71 5.09 3.22 29.34
C GLN A 71 5.22 4.52 30.10
N LYS A 72 4.33 4.70 31.09
CA LYS A 72 4.41 5.82 32.03
C LYS A 72 5.69 5.72 32.85
N THR A 73 6.52 6.75 32.83
CA THR A 73 7.68 6.82 33.72
C THR A 73 7.19 7.04 35.16
N GLU A 74 7.48 6.11 36.08
CA GLU A 74 6.94 6.12 37.46
C GLU A 74 7.38 7.33 38.32
N ASN A 75 8.20 8.26 37.78
CA ASN A 75 8.80 9.38 38.52
C ASN A 75 8.85 10.73 37.78
N ALA A 76 8.18 10.92 36.63
CA ALA A 76 8.16 12.23 35.96
C ALA A 76 6.76 12.84 36.07
N ALA A 77 6.62 13.92 36.84
CA ALA A 77 5.41 14.73 36.78
C ALA A 77 5.45 15.50 35.46
N SER A 78 4.46 15.33 34.56
CA SER A 78 4.24 16.19 33.38
C SER A 78 5.48 16.53 32.53
N ALA A 79 5.81 15.77 31.48
CA ALA A 79 6.89 16.10 30.53
C ALA A 79 8.15 16.70 31.21
N GLU A 80 8.57 16.14 32.35
CA GLU A 80 9.69 16.68 33.11
C GLU A 80 10.99 16.36 32.35
N SER A 81 11.79 17.40 32.10
CA SER A 81 13.05 17.29 31.35
C SER A 81 13.95 16.24 31.99
N VAL A 82 14.25 15.16 31.27
CA VAL A 82 15.22 14.15 31.74
C VAL A 82 16.63 14.77 31.81
N ASP A 83 16.91 15.70 30.90
CA ASP A 83 17.98 16.70 30.88
C ASP A 83 17.50 17.79 29.90
N GLY A 84 17.89 19.07 30.05
CA GLY A 84 17.17 20.25 29.52
C GLY A 84 16.79 20.35 28.02
N HIS A 85 17.14 19.37 27.18
CA HIS A 85 16.81 19.26 25.74
C HIS A 85 16.13 17.94 25.33
N ILE A 86 15.84 17.03 26.28
CA ILE A 86 15.21 15.72 26.01
C ILE A 86 13.93 15.61 26.82
N HIS A 87 12.82 15.35 26.12
CA HIS A 87 11.48 15.30 26.67
C HIS A 87 10.84 13.94 26.35
N SER A 88 10.23 13.28 27.34
CA SER A 88 9.35 12.15 27.08
C SER A 88 7.94 12.65 26.73
N VAL A 89 7.33 12.02 25.74
CA VAL A 89 5.91 12.14 25.45
C VAL A 89 5.25 10.88 26.00
N GLU A 90 4.64 11.04 27.16
CA GLU A 90 4.00 9.95 27.91
C GLU A 90 2.74 9.46 27.16
N PRO A 91 2.36 8.17 27.30
CA PRO A 91 1.17 7.61 26.70
C PRO A 91 -0.11 8.38 27.05
N PHE A 92 -0.92 8.65 26.03
CA PHE A 92 -2.26 9.23 26.16
C PHE A 92 -2.32 10.62 26.78
N GLU A 93 -1.22 11.38 26.71
CA GLU A 93 -1.15 12.78 27.15
C GLU A 93 -0.98 13.72 25.96
N ILE A 94 -1.42 14.98 26.13
CA ILE A 94 -1.17 16.04 25.15
C ILE A 94 -0.01 16.87 25.66
N VAL A 95 1.07 16.88 24.91
CA VAL A 95 2.26 17.71 25.19
C VAL A 95 2.27 18.87 24.22
N GLN A 96 2.51 20.06 24.75
CA GLN A 96 2.75 21.27 23.97
C GLN A 96 4.22 21.26 23.50
N VAL A 97 4.44 21.02 22.22
CA VAL A 97 5.77 21.05 21.59
C VAL A 97 5.87 22.29 20.73
N SER A 98 6.58 23.31 21.21
CA SER A 98 6.49 24.68 20.66
C SER A 98 5.00 25.13 20.66
N ASP A 99 4.41 25.35 19.49
CA ASP A 99 2.99 25.71 19.35
C ASP A 99 2.10 24.54 18.90
N PHE A 100 2.66 23.32 18.77
CA PHE A 100 1.93 22.12 18.36
C PHE A 100 1.44 21.33 19.58
N ARG A 101 0.21 20.83 19.51
CA ARG A 101 -0.30 19.83 20.45
C ARG A 101 -0.01 18.44 19.91
N VAL A 102 0.85 17.70 20.59
CA VAL A 102 1.33 16.38 20.18
C VAL A 102 0.87 15.34 21.19
N SER A 103 0.43 14.17 20.74
CA SER A 103 0.08 13.06 21.62
C SER A 103 0.65 11.74 21.10
N PHE A 104 1.21 10.94 22.00
CA PHE A 104 1.60 9.57 21.72
C PHE A 104 0.49 8.61 22.16
N ILE A 105 0.00 7.81 21.22
CA ILE A 105 -1.20 6.97 21.37
C ILE A 105 -0.78 5.51 21.08
N PRO A 106 -0.29 4.77 22.10
CA PRO A 106 0.24 3.42 21.93
C PRO A 106 -0.86 2.34 21.94
N VAL A 107 -1.94 2.50 21.19
CA VAL A 107 -3.08 1.56 21.25
C VAL A 107 -2.79 0.20 20.62
N GLY A 108 -1.79 0.09 19.74
CA GLY A 108 -1.43 -1.16 19.07
C GLY A 108 -0.83 -2.19 20.02
N ARG A 109 0.21 -1.80 20.75
CA ARG A 109 0.95 -2.66 21.69
C ARG A 109 0.33 -2.67 23.08
N SER A 110 -0.12 -1.51 23.60
CA SER A 110 -0.69 -1.46 24.97
C SER A 110 -2.12 -2.01 25.04
N GLN A 111 -2.88 -1.87 23.95
CA GLN A 111 -4.32 -2.17 23.90
C GLN A 111 -5.16 -1.45 24.97
N ASP A 112 -4.67 -0.34 25.54
CA ASP A 112 -5.39 0.44 26.56
C ASP A 112 -6.42 1.41 25.93
N TRP A 113 -7.53 0.83 25.47
CA TRP A 113 -8.64 1.57 24.87
C TRP A 113 -9.36 2.50 25.84
N ASN A 114 -9.29 2.24 27.15
CA ASN A 114 -9.91 3.09 28.16
C ASN A 114 -9.13 4.39 28.32
N ALA A 115 -7.80 4.31 28.44
CA ALA A 115 -6.95 5.49 28.47
C ALA A 115 -7.08 6.32 27.19
N PHE A 116 -7.13 5.67 26.02
CA PHE A 116 -7.38 6.37 24.76
C PHE A 116 -8.76 7.06 24.74
N SER A 117 -9.81 6.38 25.20
CA SER A 117 -11.16 6.97 25.25
C SER A 117 -11.22 8.18 26.19
N ASN A 118 -10.55 8.10 27.36
CA ASN A 118 -10.45 9.21 28.30
C ASN A 118 -9.70 10.42 27.70
N LEU A 119 -8.61 10.17 26.95
CA LEU A 119 -7.90 11.23 26.21
C LEU A 119 -8.86 11.89 25.21
N VAL A 120 -9.55 11.10 24.39
CA VAL A 120 -10.50 11.61 23.39
C VAL A 120 -11.60 12.44 24.04
N GLU A 121 -12.20 11.95 25.12
CA GLU A 121 -13.24 12.68 25.85
C GLU A 121 -12.72 13.99 26.45
N THR A 122 -11.52 13.98 27.02
CA THR A 122 -10.86 15.17 27.58
C THR A 122 -10.63 16.22 26.50
N CYS A 123 -10.12 15.82 25.33
CA CYS A 123 -9.92 16.70 24.17
C CYS A 123 -11.24 17.32 23.70
N VAL A 124 -12.27 16.49 23.55
CA VAL A 124 -13.59 16.94 23.08
C VAL A 124 -14.23 17.91 24.08
N HIS A 125 -14.20 17.58 25.37
CA HIS A 125 -14.82 18.39 26.42
C HIS A 125 -14.09 19.74 26.58
N SER A 126 -12.77 19.73 26.46
CA SER A 126 -11.92 20.92 26.57
C SER A 126 -11.77 21.69 25.26
N GLN A 127 -12.42 21.23 24.17
CA GLN A 127 -12.28 21.78 22.82
C GLN A 127 -10.83 21.89 22.34
N VAL A 128 -9.98 20.95 22.77
CA VAL A 128 -8.57 20.88 22.37
C VAL A 128 -8.49 20.08 21.08
N GLN A 129 -7.98 20.71 20.03
CA GLN A 129 -7.71 20.07 18.75
C GLN A 129 -6.30 19.47 18.76
N LEU A 130 -6.10 18.28 18.22
CA LEU A 130 -4.77 17.66 18.17
C LEU A 130 -4.05 18.08 16.89
N ASP A 131 -2.78 18.49 16.96
CA ASP A 131 -2.01 18.83 15.77
C ASP A 131 -1.33 17.57 15.19
N ILE A 132 -0.65 16.81 16.05
CA ILE A 132 0.12 15.63 15.66
C ILE A 132 -0.25 14.45 16.58
N ALA A 133 -0.66 13.35 15.96
CA ALA A 133 -0.80 12.06 16.63
C ALA A 133 0.38 11.16 16.25
N ILE A 134 1.03 10.56 17.24
CA ILE A 134 2.05 9.53 17.02
C ILE A 134 1.46 8.20 17.48
N LEU A 135 1.43 7.21 16.60
CA LEU A 135 0.87 5.89 16.84
C LEU A 135 1.98 4.84 16.85
N ASP A 136 1.79 3.79 17.64
CA ASP A 136 2.60 2.57 17.61
C ASP A 136 2.04 1.49 16.66
N CYS A 137 1.05 1.85 15.85
CA CYS A 137 0.40 1.00 14.86
C CYS A 137 0.32 1.73 13.49
N SER A 138 0.51 0.99 12.39
CA SER A 138 0.44 1.52 11.02
C SER A 138 -0.94 1.37 10.38
N LEU A 139 -1.23 2.17 9.33
CA LEU A 139 -2.45 2.08 8.50
C LEU A 139 -2.36 1.07 7.36
N ASP A 140 -1.48 0.07 7.45
CA ASP A 140 -1.61 -1.09 6.58
C ASP A 140 -2.93 -1.82 6.88
N ARG A 141 -3.70 -1.97 5.79
CA ARG A 141 -4.96 -2.66 5.43
C ARG A 141 -5.55 -3.77 6.29
N GLN A 142 -4.87 -4.20 7.34
CA GLN A 142 -5.35 -5.20 8.29
C GLN A 142 -5.97 -4.61 9.55
N SER A 143 -5.60 -3.38 9.91
CA SER A 143 -6.12 -2.75 11.12
C SER A 143 -7.58 -2.35 10.95
N LEU A 144 -8.01 -1.97 9.75
CA LEU A 144 -9.40 -1.65 9.43
C LEU A 144 -10.34 -2.87 9.36
N LEU A 145 -9.79 -4.08 9.46
CA LEU A 145 -10.54 -5.35 9.49
C LEU A 145 -10.45 -6.05 10.85
N PHE A 146 -10.08 -5.34 11.93
CA PHE A 146 -10.48 -5.75 13.29
C PHE A 146 -11.87 -5.19 13.56
N PRO A 147 -12.95 -6.00 13.49
CA PRO A 147 -14.30 -5.48 13.63
C PRO A 147 -14.54 -4.85 15.01
N GLU A 148 -13.80 -5.26 16.04
CA GLU A 148 -14.05 -4.82 17.42
C GLU A 148 -13.05 -3.75 17.91
N ASN A 149 -11.75 -3.88 17.65
CA ASN A 149 -10.73 -3.03 18.31
C ASN A 149 -10.35 -1.75 17.54
N CYS A 150 -10.19 -1.78 16.22
CA CYS A 150 -9.81 -0.57 15.46
C CYS A 150 -10.99 0.37 15.15
N SER A 151 -12.23 -0.06 15.43
CA SER A 151 -13.39 0.83 15.44
C SER A 151 -13.18 1.96 16.46
N SER A 152 -12.57 1.65 17.62
CA SER A 152 -12.31 2.61 18.68
C SER A 152 -11.21 3.60 18.31
N LEU A 153 -10.10 3.15 17.70
CA LEU A 153 -9.04 4.05 17.20
C LEU A 153 -9.58 4.99 16.14
N SER A 154 -10.28 4.45 15.14
CA SER A 154 -10.86 5.25 14.05
C SER A 154 -11.89 6.24 14.59
N LYS A 155 -12.77 5.82 15.51
CA LYS A 155 -13.72 6.70 16.22
C LYS A 155 -13.02 7.80 17.00
N GLY A 156 -11.95 7.47 17.72
CA GLY A 156 -11.19 8.43 18.50
C GLY A 156 -10.47 9.43 17.61
N LEU A 157 -9.77 8.97 16.57
CA LEU A 157 -9.08 9.84 15.61
C LEU A 157 -10.06 10.71 14.81
N ALA A 158 -11.24 10.20 14.47
CA ALA A 158 -12.30 10.99 13.85
C ALA A 158 -12.83 12.11 14.76
N LYS A 159 -12.74 11.95 16.08
CA LYS A 159 -13.05 13.00 17.06
C LYS A 159 -11.88 13.96 17.29
N LEU A 160 -10.66 13.44 17.36
CA LEU A 160 -9.44 14.22 17.60
C LEU A 160 -9.00 15.05 16.39
N LYS A 161 -9.28 14.54 15.18
CA LYS A 161 -8.99 15.14 13.87
C LYS A 161 -7.55 15.68 13.74
N PRO A 162 -6.53 14.85 14.04
CA PRO A 162 -5.14 15.29 13.96
C PRO A 162 -4.75 15.63 12.52
N ARG A 163 -4.00 16.72 12.34
CA ARG A 163 -3.52 17.14 11.02
C ARG A 163 -2.45 16.21 10.47
N TYR A 164 -1.59 15.70 11.33
CA TYR A 164 -0.60 14.71 10.99
C TYR A 164 -0.69 13.51 11.92
N ILE A 165 -0.62 12.32 11.32
CA ILE A 165 -0.57 11.06 12.03
C ILE A 165 0.71 10.38 11.59
N PHE A 166 1.64 10.18 12.54
CA PHE A 166 2.87 9.46 12.30
C PHE A 166 2.83 8.11 12.99
N CYS A 167 3.50 7.12 12.41
CA CYS A 167 3.81 5.88 13.11
C CYS A 167 5.16 5.35 12.63
N SER A 168 5.70 4.38 13.35
CA SER A 168 6.90 3.66 12.92
C SER A 168 6.87 2.24 13.46
N VAL A 169 6.48 1.30 12.61
CA VAL A 169 6.11 -0.06 13.01
C VAL A 169 6.73 -1.09 12.06
N GLU A 170 7.35 -2.12 12.61
CA GLU A 170 7.87 -3.26 11.82
C GLU A 170 6.75 -4.27 11.48
N PRO A 171 6.88 -4.98 10.34
CA PRO A 171 7.98 -4.98 9.36
C PRO A 171 7.81 -3.91 8.28
N PHE A 172 6.94 -2.92 8.52
CA PHE A 172 6.40 -2.10 7.46
C PHE A 172 7.42 -1.10 6.91
N GLU A 173 7.38 -0.98 5.60
CA GLU A 173 8.15 -0.03 4.82
C GLU A 173 7.64 1.41 5.02
N TYR A 174 8.48 2.40 4.68
CA TYR A 174 8.08 3.80 4.60
C TYR A 174 6.83 3.92 3.71
N PHE A 175 5.80 4.54 4.25
CA PHE A 175 4.53 4.70 3.55
C PHE A 175 3.94 6.06 3.89
N GLU A 176 3.53 6.80 2.87
CA GLU A 176 2.86 8.09 3.03
C GLU A 176 1.53 8.03 2.32
N TYR A 177 0.45 8.06 3.11
CA TYR A 177 -0.89 8.13 2.57
C TYR A 177 -1.16 9.56 2.11
N GLY A 178 -1.77 9.69 0.93
CA GLY A 178 -2.19 11.00 0.42
C GLY A 178 -3.14 11.72 1.37
N PRO A 179 -3.27 13.05 1.23
CA PRO A 179 -4.09 13.85 2.15
C PRO A 179 -5.55 13.40 2.09
N PHE A 180 -6.22 13.39 3.24
CA PHE A 180 -7.63 13.03 3.37
C PHE A 180 -8.34 13.96 4.35
N LEU A 181 -9.66 13.89 4.43
CA LEU A 181 -10.44 14.72 5.36
C LEU A 181 -11.18 13.87 6.40
N PHE A 182 -11.04 14.24 7.67
CA PHE A 182 -12.02 13.88 8.68
C PHE A 182 -13.33 14.63 8.46
N GLU A 183 -14.44 14.00 8.85
CA GLU A 183 -15.77 14.62 8.81
C GLU A 183 -15.77 15.95 9.57
N ASP A 184 -16.38 16.97 8.99
CA ASP A 184 -16.39 18.35 9.50
C ASP A 184 -15.02 19.00 9.75
N SER A 185 -13.92 18.43 9.21
CA SER A 185 -12.61 19.08 9.26
C SER A 185 -12.47 20.08 8.10
N ILE A 186 -11.95 21.27 8.41
CA ILE A 186 -11.59 22.26 7.40
C ILE A 186 -10.19 22.02 6.82
N ALA A 187 -9.31 21.34 7.55
CA ALA A 187 -7.92 21.11 7.15
C ALA A 187 -7.69 19.64 6.74
N PRO A 188 -6.90 19.39 5.67
CA PRO A 188 -6.52 18.04 5.28
C PRO A 188 -5.62 17.41 6.33
N SER A 189 -5.85 16.13 6.59
CA SER A 189 -5.05 15.26 7.44
C SER A 189 -4.12 14.39 6.60
N ARG A 190 -2.97 14.03 7.16
CA ARG A 190 -1.97 13.18 6.50
C ARG A 190 -1.56 12.04 7.41
N PHE A 191 -1.25 10.89 6.81
CA PHE A 191 -0.73 9.74 7.53
C PHE A 191 0.61 9.30 6.93
N ILE A 192 1.60 9.13 7.80
CA ILE A 192 2.96 8.76 7.41
C ILE A 192 3.48 7.66 8.35
N ASN A 193 3.83 6.51 7.78
CA ASN A 193 4.62 5.48 8.43
C ASN A 193 6.10 5.67 8.08
N LEU A 194 6.94 5.89 9.09
CA LEU A 194 8.38 5.99 8.95
C LEU A 194 9.03 4.65 9.23
N ALA A 195 10.03 4.28 8.45
CA ALA A 195 10.86 3.13 8.77
C ALA A 195 11.68 3.40 10.05
N ASN A 196 12.18 2.34 10.70
CA ASN A 196 13.09 2.47 11.83
C ASN A 196 14.38 3.19 11.44
N VAL A 197 14.96 3.92 12.40
CA VAL A 197 16.22 4.63 12.18
C VAL A 197 17.30 3.65 11.77
N GLY A 198 17.99 3.93 10.65
CA GLY A 198 19.03 3.04 10.11
C GLY A 198 18.54 2.07 9.04
N SER A 199 17.22 2.01 8.78
CA SER A 199 16.68 1.32 7.60
C SER A 199 17.23 1.89 6.29
N ASN A 200 17.22 1.07 5.23
CA ASN A 200 17.48 1.50 3.85
C ASN A 200 16.37 2.38 3.26
N GLN A 201 15.25 2.52 3.98
CA GLN A 201 14.12 3.34 3.59
C GLN A 201 14.07 4.67 4.32
N LYS A 202 13.07 5.50 4.02
CA LYS A 202 12.94 6.83 4.61
C LYS A 202 12.47 6.73 6.07
N TRP A 203 13.38 7.06 6.99
CA TRP A 203 13.16 7.05 8.44
C TRP A 203 13.28 8.44 9.08
N LEU A 204 13.72 9.46 8.32
CA LEU A 204 13.80 10.85 8.77
C LEU A 204 13.01 11.74 7.80
N TYR A 205 12.09 12.52 8.35
CA TYR A 205 11.15 13.35 7.59
C TYR A 205 11.23 14.80 8.07
N ALA A 206 11.41 15.74 7.15
CA ALA A 206 11.42 17.17 7.43
C ALA A 206 10.07 17.80 7.08
N LEU A 207 9.49 18.56 8.01
CA LEU A 207 8.21 19.23 7.84
C LEU A 207 8.34 20.73 8.09
N SER A 208 7.47 21.51 7.46
CA SER A 208 7.30 22.94 7.68
C SER A 208 5.82 23.24 7.81
N LEU A 209 5.31 23.33 9.05
CA LEU A 209 3.87 23.40 9.31
C LEU A 209 3.50 24.65 10.10
N ARG A 210 2.29 25.14 9.85
CA ARG A 210 1.61 26.10 10.72
C ARG A 210 0.74 25.31 11.72
N PRO A 211 0.87 25.52 13.04
CA PRO A 211 -0.02 24.90 14.02
C PRO A 211 -1.48 25.28 13.79
N LEU A 212 -2.41 24.37 14.09
CA LEU A 212 -3.85 24.54 13.91
C LEU A 212 -4.39 25.76 14.68
N ALA A 213 -3.84 26.01 15.87
CA ALA A 213 -4.18 27.19 16.69
C ALA A 213 -3.92 28.53 15.98
N HIS A 214 -3.12 28.53 14.90
CA HIS A 214 -2.75 29.73 14.15
C HIS A 214 -3.23 29.71 12.69
N MET A 215 -3.92 28.66 12.25
CA MET A 215 -4.48 28.58 10.89
C MET A 215 -5.78 29.38 10.80
N LYS A 216 -5.95 30.10 9.68
CA LYS A 216 -7.24 30.72 9.31
C LYS A 216 -8.01 29.79 8.36
N GLU A 217 -9.33 29.95 8.30
CA GLU A 217 -10.17 29.20 7.35
C GLU A 217 -9.66 29.31 5.90
N SER A 218 -9.19 30.50 5.50
CA SER A 218 -8.62 30.74 4.16
C SER A 218 -7.35 29.92 3.89
N ASP A 219 -6.54 29.65 4.91
CA ASP A 219 -5.34 28.81 4.76
C ASP A 219 -5.75 27.36 4.46
N CYS A 220 -6.76 26.88 5.19
CA CYS A 220 -7.30 25.53 5.03
C CYS A 220 -7.95 25.33 3.65
N THR A 221 -8.74 26.29 3.17
CA THR A 221 -9.35 26.21 1.83
C THR A 221 -8.31 26.22 0.71
N ASN A 222 -7.22 26.96 0.86
CA ASN A 222 -6.14 27.00 -0.13
C ASN A 222 -5.36 25.68 -0.16
N GLU A 223 -5.10 25.08 1.01
CA GLU A 223 -4.50 23.75 1.08
C GLU A 223 -5.40 22.69 0.44
N LEU A 224 -6.72 22.80 0.63
CA LEU A 224 -7.68 21.89 0.03
C LEU A 224 -7.76 22.02 -1.50
N ALA A 225 -7.76 23.25 -2.01
CA ALA A 225 -7.84 23.53 -3.44
C ALA A 225 -6.60 23.07 -4.24
N THR A 226 -5.47 22.85 -3.56
CA THR A 226 -4.19 22.48 -4.18
C THR A 226 -3.86 21.00 -4.07
N GLN A 227 -4.68 20.22 -3.36
CA GLN A 227 -4.41 18.83 -3.04
C GLN A 227 -5.50 17.90 -3.55
N THR A 228 -5.09 16.78 -4.16
CA THR A 228 -6.02 15.68 -4.46
C THR A 228 -6.28 14.90 -3.18
N LEU A 229 -7.51 14.97 -2.67
CA LEU A 229 -7.91 14.23 -1.48
C LEU A 229 -8.15 12.76 -1.81
N LEU A 230 -7.63 11.87 -0.97
CA LEU A 230 -7.94 10.46 -0.96
C LEU A 230 -9.11 10.17 0.00
N SER A 231 -9.67 8.97 -0.12
CA SER A 231 -10.66 8.47 0.82
C SER A 231 -10.11 8.50 2.24
N ASN A 232 -10.91 8.95 3.20
CA ASN A 232 -10.48 8.92 4.59
C ASN A 232 -10.27 7.47 5.05
N PRO A 233 -9.06 7.05 5.50
CA PRO A 233 -8.83 5.68 5.92
C PRO A 233 -9.48 5.36 7.28
N PHE A 234 -10.04 6.33 8.00
CA PHE A 234 -10.62 6.17 9.35
C PHE A 234 -12.16 6.20 9.35
N VAL A 235 -12.82 5.75 8.27
CA VAL A 235 -14.29 5.80 8.18
C VAL A 235 -14.97 4.97 9.27
N LEU A 236 -15.97 5.58 9.90
CA LEU A 236 -16.89 4.95 10.84
C LEU A 236 -17.80 3.94 10.12
N ASP A 237 -17.75 2.66 10.50
CA ASP A 237 -18.83 1.74 10.16
C ASP A 237 -20.13 2.24 10.80
N GLY A 238 -21.07 2.69 9.96
CA GLY A 238 -22.36 3.23 10.39
C GLY A 238 -23.15 4.05 9.37
N LEU A 239 -22.55 4.50 8.26
CA LEU A 239 -23.31 5.21 7.23
C LEU A 239 -24.04 4.22 6.31
N SER A 240 -25.37 4.29 6.32
CA SER A 240 -26.23 3.52 5.42
C SER A 240 -25.84 3.79 3.96
N GLY A 241 -25.95 2.77 3.10
CA GLY A 241 -25.48 2.80 1.70
C GLY A 241 -26.03 3.92 0.80
N LYS A 242 -26.92 4.78 1.29
CA LYS A 242 -27.39 5.98 0.58
C LYS A 242 -26.51 7.21 0.80
N GLU A 243 -25.80 7.31 1.93
CA GLU A 243 -24.96 8.48 2.25
C GLU A 243 -23.51 8.32 1.79
N ARG A 244 -23.00 7.08 1.66
CA ARG A 244 -21.72 6.78 0.98
C ARG A 244 -21.68 7.35 -0.44
N ASN A 245 -22.75 7.14 -1.19
CA ASN A 245 -22.93 7.67 -2.55
C ASN A 245 -22.97 9.21 -2.58
N ALA A 246 -23.48 9.88 -1.54
CA ALA A 246 -23.58 11.33 -1.50
C ALA A 246 -22.22 12.01 -1.25
N VAL A 247 -21.36 11.40 -0.43
CA VAL A 247 -20.01 11.89 -0.14
C VAL A 247 -19.05 11.56 -1.30
N GLU A 248 -19.11 10.36 -1.89
CA GLU A 248 -18.37 10.01 -3.11
C GLU A 248 -18.75 10.91 -4.31
N SER A 249 -20.04 11.23 -4.46
CA SER A 249 -20.51 12.11 -5.55
C SER A 249 -20.05 13.57 -5.44
N ARG A 250 -19.63 14.03 -4.24
CA ARG A 250 -19.09 15.39 -4.03
C ARG A 250 -17.56 15.45 -4.10
N LEU A 251 -16.86 14.31 -4.02
CA LEU A 251 -15.39 14.23 -3.95
C LEU A 251 -14.73 13.92 -5.31
N VAL A 252 -15.51 13.69 -6.37
CA VAL A 252 -15.00 13.48 -7.74
C VAL A 252 -15.39 14.66 -8.63
N GLU A 253 -14.79 15.82 -8.40
CA GLU A 253 -14.52 16.76 -9.49
C GLU A 253 -13.04 16.65 -9.87
N THR A 254 -12.67 15.48 -10.41
CA THR A 254 -11.61 15.46 -11.41
C THR A 254 -12.08 16.33 -12.59
N PRO A 255 -11.17 17.02 -13.32
CA PRO A 255 -11.53 17.51 -14.64
C PRO A 255 -12.06 16.29 -15.39
N LYS A 256 -13.34 16.32 -15.80
CA LYS A 256 -13.98 15.23 -16.55
C LYS A 256 -13.22 15.04 -17.87
N SER A 257 -12.10 14.31 -17.82
CA SER A 257 -11.44 13.78 -19.00
C SER A 257 -12.32 12.62 -19.45
N LYS A 258 -13.16 12.94 -20.45
CA LYS A 258 -13.98 12.04 -21.27
C LYS A 258 -13.97 10.58 -20.82
N GLN A 259 -14.95 10.22 -20.00
CA GLN A 259 -15.62 8.91 -19.94
C GLN A 259 -14.78 7.74 -20.48
N VAL A 260 -13.74 7.35 -19.75
CA VAL A 260 -12.96 6.15 -20.06
C VAL A 260 -13.76 4.96 -19.54
N SER A 261 -14.50 4.29 -20.42
CA SER A 261 -15.26 3.06 -20.11
C SER A 261 -14.34 1.84 -19.98
N CYS A 262 -13.25 1.95 -19.21
CA CYS A 262 -12.32 0.86 -18.97
C CYS A 262 -12.87 -0.11 -17.93
N TRP A 263 -12.87 -1.41 -18.25
CA TRP A 263 -13.33 -2.47 -17.35
C TRP A 263 -12.51 -2.60 -16.06
N PHE A 264 -11.21 -2.33 -16.10
CA PHE A 264 -10.29 -2.57 -14.98
C PHE A 264 -9.91 -1.31 -14.18
N CYS A 265 -10.36 -0.12 -14.60
CA CYS A 265 -10.13 1.08 -13.81
C CYS A 265 -10.98 1.07 -12.54
N LEU A 266 -10.39 1.37 -11.38
CA LEU A 266 -11.13 1.54 -10.12
C LEU A 266 -12.24 2.60 -10.21
N ALA A 267 -12.09 3.59 -11.09
CA ALA A 267 -13.11 4.61 -11.37
C ALA A 267 -14.37 4.05 -12.06
N ASN A 268 -14.32 2.80 -12.54
CA ASN A 268 -15.49 2.07 -12.99
C ASN A 268 -16.00 1.26 -11.80
N GLU A 269 -17.13 1.65 -11.22
CA GLU A 269 -17.75 1.06 -10.00
C GLU A 269 -18.20 -0.41 -10.18
N LYS A 270 -17.77 -1.10 -11.25
CA LYS A 270 -18.12 -2.48 -11.54
C LYS A 270 -17.12 -3.44 -10.89
N ASP A 271 -17.66 -4.52 -10.32
CA ASP A 271 -16.89 -5.66 -9.78
C ASP A 271 -15.95 -5.32 -8.60
N LEU A 272 -16.23 -4.24 -7.85
CA LEU A 272 -15.46 -3.85 -6.65
C LEU A 272 -15.41 -4.95 -5.57
N HIS A 273 -16.42 -5.82 -5.53
CA HIS A 273 -16.48 -6.96 -4.60
C HIS A 273 -15.31 -7.94 -4.77
N LEU A 274 -14.65 -7.95 -5.93
CA LEU A 274 -13.50 -8.81 -6.24
C LEU A 274 -12.16 -8.30 -5.67
N ILE A 275 -12.06 -7.07 -5.18
CA ILE A 275 -10.78 -6.47 -4.73
C ILE A 275 -10.30 -7.15 -3.44
N ILE A 276 -9.16 -7.82 -3.44
CA ILE A 276 -8.59 -8.49 -2.27
C ILE A 276 -7.78 -7.50 -1.42
N ASP A 277 -6.91 -6.73 -2.07
CA ASP A 277 -6.03 -5.75 -1.44
C ASP A 277 -5.91 -4.55 -2.40
N VAL A 278 -5.87 -3.30 -1.91
CA VAL A 278 -5.60 -2.14 -2.79
C VAL A 278 -4.08 -1.90 -2.82
N GLY A 279 -3.46 -0.87 -3.38
CA GLY A 279 -2.01 -0.56 -3.21
C GLY A 279 -1.83 0.94 -3.10
N GLN A 280 -0.59 1.40 -3.13
CA GLN A 280 -0.32 2.80 -3.50
C GLN A 280 -0.46 2.99 -5.01
N HIS A 281 0.02 2.02 -5.78
CA HIS A 281 0.09 2.02 -7.23
C HIS A 281 -0.64 0.83 -7.87
N CYS A 282 -0.90 -0.27 -7.15
CA CYS A 282 -1.52 -1.50 -7.68
C CYS A 282 -2.51 -2.14 -6.71
N PHE A 283 -3.65 -2.64 -7.20
CA PHE A 283 -4.55 -3.46 -6.39
C PHE A 283 -4.51 -4.93 -6.81
N LEU A 284 -4.75 -5.80 -5.83
CA LEU A 284 -4.93 -7.23 -5.99
C LEU A 284 -6.44 -7.52 -6.06
N ALA A 285 -6.91 -8.27 -7.06
CA ALA A 285 -8.31 -8.65 -7.19
C ALA A 285 -8.47 -10.13 -7.58
N LEU A 286 -9.58 -10.75 -7.20
CA LEU A 286 -9.93 -12.09 -7.68
C LEU A 286 -10.25 -12.01 -9.17
N ALA A 287 -9.72 -12.94 -9.97
CA ALA A 287 -10.04 -12.96 -11.40
C ALA A 287 -11.51 -13.36 -11.60
N LYS A 288 -12.25 -12.55 -12.38
CA LYS A 288 -13.62 -12.90 -12.75
C LYS A 288 -13.65 -14.23 -13.51
N GLY A 289 -14.48 -15.15 -13.03
CA GLY A 289 -14.47 -16.55 -13.48
C GLY A 289 -13.15 -17.28 -13.26
N TYR A 290 -12.51 -17.06 -12.10
CA TYR A 290 -11.26 -17.68 -11.67
C TYR A 290 -11.16 -19.19 -11.97
N LEU A 291 -9.94 -19.68 -12.22
CA LEU A 291 -9.72 -21.12 -12.47
C LEU A 291 -9.78 -21.92 -11.16
N VAL A 292 -9.14 -21.35 -10.14
CA VAL A 292 -8.98 -21.83 -8.78
C VAL A 292 -9.05 -20.62 -7.84
N LYS A 293 -9.26 -20.83 -6.54
CA LYS A 293 -9.34 -19.74 -5.52
C LYS A 293 -8.13 -18.79 -5.58
N TYR A 294 -6.95 -19.31 -5.93
CA TYR A 294 -5.70 -18.56 -6.05
C TYR A 294 -5.41 -18.06 -7.49
N HIS A 295 -6.46 -17.73 -8.25
CA HIS A 295 -6.31 -17.03 -9.54
C HIS A 295 -6.70 -15.56 -9.35
N VAL A 296 -5.69 -14.72 -9.22
CA VAL A 296 -5.80 -13.30 -8.88
C VAL A 296 -5.20 -12.42 -9.98
N LEU A 297 -5.51 -11.14 -9.93
CA LEU A 297 -5.04 -10.09 -10.83
C LEU A 297 -4.27 -9.06 -10.01
N ILE A 298 -3.06 -8.71 -10.46
CA ILE A 298 -2.38 -7.49 -10.03
C ILE A 298 -2.65 -6.44 -11.09
N VAL A 299 -3.26 -5.32 -10.70
CA VAL A 299 -3.72 -4.28 -11.61
C VAL A 299 -3.21 -2.92 -11.13
N PRO A 300 -2.48 -2.15 -11.95
CA PRO A 300 -2.07 -0.80 -11.59
C PRO A 300 -3.30 0.12 -11.46
N ILE A 301 -3.24 1.08 -10.56
CA ILE A 301 -4.26 2.12 -10.39
C ILE A 301 -4.21 3.08 -11.58
N GLU A 302 -3.00 3.38 -12.07
CA GLU A 302 -2.81 4.14 -13.31
C GLU A 302 -3.26 3.34 -14.55
N HIS A 303 -3.84 4.04 -15.52
CA HIS A 303 -4.28 3.43 -16.78
C HIS A 303 -3.12 3.36 -17.76
N VAL A 304 -2.32 2.30 -17.66
CA VAL A 304 -1.24 1.98 -18.59
C VAL A 304 -1.54 0.71 -19.37
N GLY A 305 -0.99 0.60 -20.58
CA GLY A 305 -1.24 -0.54 -21.46
C GLY A 305 -0.36 -1.76 -21.14
N SER A 306 0.83 -1.53 -20.59
CA SER A 306 1.87 -2.54 -20.38
C SER A 306 2.75 -2.21 -19.17
N ARG A 307 3.44 -3.21 -18.60
CA ARG A 307 4.38 -2.98 -17.49
C ARG A 307 5.53 -2.04 -17.83
N PHE A 308 5.87 -1.90 -19.10
CA PHE A 308 6.95 -1.03 -19.56
C PHE A 308 6.57 0.46 -19.57
N GLU A 309 5.30 0.77 -19.32
CA GLU A 309 4.77 2.13 -19.15
C GLU A 309 4.62 2.52 -17.66
N LEU A 310 4.81 1.57 -16.73
CA LEU A 310 4.73 1.82 -15.30
C LEU A 310 5.87 2.72 -14.80
N SER A 311 5.60 3.48 -13.73
CA SER A 311 6.67 4.11 -12.94
C SER A 311 7.52 3.07 -12.22
N GLU A 312 8.75 3.45 -11.81
CA GLU A 312 9.62 2.54 -11.04
C GLU A 312 8.97 2.10 -9.72
N GLU A 313 8.22 3.00 -9.07
CA GLU A 313 7.49 2.73 -7.83
C GLU A 313 6.33 1.76 -8.06
N ALA A 314 5.56 1.96 -9.13
CA ALA A 314 4.47 1.07 -9.50
C ALA A 314 5.00 -0.33 -9.84
N TRP A 315 6.10 -0.43 -10.57
CA TRP A 315 6.73 -1.72 -10.86
C TRP A 315 7.29 -2.41 -9.60
N LYS A 316 7.92 -1.66 -8.70
CA LYS A 316 8.36 -2.21 -7.39
C LYS A 316 7.19 -2.78 -6.59
N GLU A 317 6.03 -2.13 -6.60
CA GLU A 317 4.85 -2.65 -5.91
C GLU A 317 4.29 -3.91 -6.58
N VAL A 318 4.31 -3.99 -7.91
CA VAL A 318 3.99 -5.24 -8.64
C VAL A 318 4.93 -6.37 -8.22
N GLN A 319 6.25 -6.12 -8.20
CA GLN A 319 7.25 -7.11 -7.78
C GLN A 319 7.05 -7.55 -6.33
N PHE A 320 6.71 -6.61 -5.45
CA PHE A 320 6.35 -6.89 -4.07
C PHE A 320 5.15 -7.84 -3.99
N TYR A 321 4.05 -7.57 -4.72
CA TYR A 321 2.91 -8.47 -4.75
C TYR A 321 3.26 -9.87 -5.27
N LEU A 322 4.05 -9.96 -6.34
CA LEU A 322 4.47 -11.25 -6.89
C LEU A 322 5.27 -12.07 -5.87
N ALA A 323 6.26 -11.45 -5.20
CA ALA A 323 7.06 -12.09 -4.17
C ALA A 323 6.23 -12.51 -2.95
N LEU A 324 5.27 -11.66 -2.55
CA LEU A 324 4.37 -11.91 -1.44
C LEU A 324 3.45 -13.10 -1.73
N LEU A 325 2.82 -13.13 -2.91
CA LEU A 325 1.98 -14.24 -3.35
C LEU A 325 2.77 -15.54 -3.48
N GLU A 326 3.99 -15.47 -4.03
CA GLU A 326 4.87 -16.64 -4.16
C GLU A 326 5.22 -17.24 -2.79
N SER A 327 5.65 -16.41 -1.85
CA SER A 327 5.96 -16.85 -0.48
C SER A 327 4.74 -17.44 0.22
N TRP A 328 3.58 -16.78 0.09
CA TRP A 328 2.33 -17.26 0.65
C TRP A 328 1.93 -18.62 0.10
N TRP A 329 1.85 -18.74 -1.22
CA TRP A 329 1.39 -19.95 -1.87
C TRP A 329 2.36 -21.10 -1.72
N ARG A 330 3.66 -20.82 -1.60
CA ARG A 330 4.66 -21.84 -1.25
C ARG A 330 4.36 -22.47 0.12
N SER A 331 3.90 -21.69 1.10
CA SER A 331 3.46 -22.23 2.40
C SER A 331 2.22 -23.13 2.31
N LEU A 332 1.50 -23.07 1.20
CA LEU A 332 0.33 -23.89 0.88
C LEU A 332 0.64 -25.04 -0.09
N ASN A 333 1.93 -25.31 -0.35
CA ASN A 333 2.38 -26.30 -1.33
C ASN A 333 1.88 -26.04 -2.76
N LEU A 334 1.84 -24.76 -3.13
CA LEU A 334 1.51 -24.29 -4.48
C LEU A 334 2.73 -23.63 -5.13
N GLN A 335 2.83 -23.74 -6.45
CA GLN A 335 3.77 -23.01 -7.29
C GLN A 335 3.06 -21.89 -8.03
N ILE A 336 3.78 -20.80 -8.27
CA ILE A 336 3.27 -19.62 -8.97
C ILE A 336 3.44 -19.78 -10.49
N PHE A 337 2.41 -19.41 -11.23
CA PHE A 337 2.45 -19.20 -12.68
C PHE A 337 1.77 -17.86 -12.97
N TRP A 338 2.43 -16.96 -13.68
CA TRP A 338 1.81 -15.68 -14.03
C TRP A 338 2.06 -15.29 -15.47
N PHE A 339 1.17 -14.46 -15.99
CA PHE A 339 1.30 -13.92 -17.34
C PHE A 339 0.72 -12.52 -17.45
N GLU A 340 1.35 -11.74 -18.32
CA GLU A 340 0.90 -10.41 -18.74
C GLU A 340 0.55 -10.43 -20.22
N ARG A 341 -0.41 -9.57 -20.59
CA ARG A 341 -0.77 -9.35 -21.97
C ARG A 341 -0.89 -7.86 -22.27
N HIS A 342 -0.13 -7.43 -23.28
CA HIS A 342 -0.32 -6.13 -23.91
C HIS A 342 -0.83 -6.36 -25.33
N MET A 343 -2.16 -6.32 -25.51
CA MET A 343 -2.80 -6.55 -26.81
C MET A 343 -4.05 -5.68 -26.95
N LYS A 344 -4.35 -5.23 -28.16
CA LYS A 344 -5.56 -4.48 -28.46
C LYS A 344 -6.79 -5.39 -28.38
N PRO A 345 -7.79 -5.05 -27.56
CA PRO A 345 -8.97 -5.90 -27.41
C PRO A 345 -9.74 -6.06 -28.73
N PRO A 346 -10.49 -7.17 -28.90
CA PRO A 346 -11.29 -7.44 -30.09
C PRO A 346 -12.32 -6.36 -30.44
N SER A 347 -12.73 -5.57 -29.44
CA SER A 347 -13.62 -4.41 -29.58
C SER A 347 -13.00 -3.29 -30.44
N GLY A 348 -11.69 -3.30 -30.66
CA GLY A 348 -10.97 -2.23 -31.35
C GLY A 348 -10.76 -0.98 -30.50
N SER A 349 -11.11 -1.01 -29.20
CA SER A 349 -10.81 0.09 -28.28
C SER A 349 -9.31 0.14 -27.99
N ASP A 350 -8.70 1.32 -28.08
CA ASP A 350 -7.29 1.50 -27.68
C ASP A 350 -7.07 1.44 -26.16
N LEU A 351 -8.16 1.37 -25.39
CA LEU A 351 -8.15 1.25 -23.94
C LEU A 351 -7.87 -0.19 -23.52
N ASN A 352 -6.59 -0.56 -23.40
CA ASN A 352 -6.14 -1.73 -22.67
C ASN A 352 -5.58 -1.28 -21.33
N HIS A 353 -6.06 -1.85 -20.24
CA HIS A 353 -5.49 -1.64 -18.91
C HIS A 353 -4.68 -2.86 -18.55
N MET A 354 -3.40 -2.65 -18.28
CA MET A 354 -2.47 -3.66 -17.85
C MET A 354 -3.07 -4.49 -16.71
N GLN A 355 -2.87 -5.80 -16.79
CA GLN A 355 -3.14 -6.73 -15.70
C GLN A 355 -2.17 -7.88 -15.79
N ILE A 356 -1.65 -8.30 -14.64
CA ILE A 356 -0.89 -9.53 -14.50
C ILE A 356 -1.82 -10.57 -13.88
N GLN A 357 -2.09 -11.66 -14.60
CA GLN A 357 -2.82 -12.79 -14.03
C GLN A 357 -1.84 -13.68 -13.31
N VAL A 358 -2.10 -13.93 -12.04
CA VAL A 358 -1.27 -14.77 -11.16
C VAL A 358 -2.10 -15.96 -10.72
N ILE A 359 -1.58 -17.17 -10.91
CA ILE A 359 -2.29 -18.42 -10.65
C ILE A 359 -1.43 -19.30 -9.75
N GLY A 360 -1.95 -19.60 -8.56
CA GLY A 360 -1.39 -20.61 -7.66
C GLY A 360 -1.84 -22.00 -8.09
N MET A 361 -0.89 -22.84 -8.48
CA MET A 361 -1.16 -24.21 -8.93
C MET A 361 -0.51 -25.22 -8.00
N PRO A 362 -1.05 -26.44 -7.84
CA PRO A 362 -0.33 -27.51 -7.14
C PRO A 362 1.04 -27.74 -7.78
N ILE A 363 2.06 -27.94 -6.94
CA ILE A 363 3.41 -28.30 -7.40
C ILE A 363 3.31 -29.55 -8.28
N LYS A 364 4.00 -29.54 -9.42
CA LYS A 364 4.02 -30.65 -10.37
C LYS A 364 5.26 -31.51 -10.17
N GLU A 365 5.08 -32.82 -10.28
CA GLU A 365 6.20 -33.78 -10.21
C GLU A 365 7.22 -33.55 -11.32
N ASP A 366 6.72 -33.23 -12.52
CA ASP A 366 7.54 -32.80 -13.66
C ASP A 366 7.60 -31.25 -13.71
N PRO A 367 8.75 -30.63 -13.39
CA PRO A 367 8.93 -29.18 -13.46
C PRO A 367 8.75 -28.63 -14.88
N SER A 368 9.05 -29.43 -15.90
CA SER A 368 9.00 -29.02 -17.30
C SER A 368 7.60 -29.07 -17.91
N LEU A 369 6.61 -29.59 -17.17
CA LEU A 369 5.24 -29.77 -17.67
C LEU A 369 4.65 -28.48 -18.26
N VAL A 370 4.86 -27.34 -17.60
CA VAL A 370 4.28 -26.05 -18.03
C VAL A 370 4.98 -25.52 -19.28
N SER A 371 6.32 -25.57 -19.35
CA SER A 371 7.08 -25.21 -20.56
C SER A 371 6.70 -26.12 -21.74
N ASN A 372 6.65 -27.45 -21.53
CA ASN A 372 6.25 -28.41 -22.55
C ASN A 372 4.83 -28.16 -23.08
N LEU A 373 3.88 -27.82 -22.20
CA LEU A 373 2.52 -27.44 -22.61
C LEU A 373 2.52 -26.14 -23.40
N LEU A 374 3.31 -25.15 -22.98
CA LEU A 374 3.42 -23.87 -23.65
C LEU A 374 3.98 -24.03 -25.07
N ASP A 375 5.06 -24.79 -25.24
CA ASP A 375 5.65 -25.13 -26.55
C ASP A 375 4.67 -25.91 -27.44
N ARG A 376 4.03 -26.96 -26.90
CA ARG A 376 3.09 -27.77 -27.67
C ARG A 376 1.88 -26.95 -28.15
N GLU A 377 1.30 -26.14 -27.28
CA GLU A 377 0.10 -25.36 -27.61
C GLU A 377 0.41 -24.14 -28.47
N SER A 378 1.63 -23.58 -28.39
CA SER A 378 2.07 -22.49 -29.27
C SER A 378 2.32 -22.97 -30.70
N LYS A 379 2.94 -24.14 -30.87
CA LYS A 379 3.08 -24.82 -32.17
C LYS A 379 1.74 -25.11 -32.84
N LYS A 380 0.75 -25.61 -32.07
CA LYS A 380 -0.62 -25.80 -32.57
C LYS A 380 -1.27 -24.49 -33.01
N LEU A 381 -0.96 -23.38 -32.33
CA LEU A 381 -1.48 -22.07 -32.66
C LEU A 381 -0.73 -21.38 -33.81
N GLY A 382 0.44 -21.91 -34.18
CA GLY A 382 1.33 -21.31 -35.17
C GLY A 382 1.99 -20.02 -34.69
N VAL A 383 2.26 -19.90 -33.38
CA VAL A 383 2.95 -18.73 -32.79
C VAL A 383 4.30 -19.13 -32.21
N THR A 384 5.27 -18.24 -32.36
CA THR A 384 6.63 -18.44 -31.83
C THR A 384 6.74 -17.91 -30.41
N ILE A 385 7.15 -18.76 -29.47
CA ILE A 385 7.47 -18.37 -28.10
C ILE A 385 8.99 -18.44 -27.92
N TRP A 386 9.54 -17.40 -27.34
CA TRP A 386 10.95 -17.29 -26.99
C TRP A 386 11.10 -17.52 -25.51
N GLU A 387 11.83 -18.56 -25.11
CA GLU A 387 12.26 -18.73 -23.73
C GLU A 387 13.44 -17.79 -23.45
N LEU A 388 13.41 -17.15 -22.29
CA LEU A 388 14.37 -16.15 -21.84
C LEU A 388 14.76 -16.50 -20.40
N GLU A 389 16.06 -16.50 -20.11
CA GLU A 389 16.57 -16.88 -18.79
C GLU A 389 16.49 -15.71 -17.80
N THR A 390 16.62 -14.49 -18.32
CA THR A 390 16.72 -13.27 -17.49
C THR A 390 15.73 -12.18 -17.90
N GLU A 391 15.40 -11.31 -16.95
CA GLU A 391 14.60 -10.12 -17.23
C GLU A 391 15.33 -9.13 -18.14
N LYS A 392 16.67 -9.13 -18.10
CA LYS A 392 17.50 -8.35 -19.03
C LYS A 392 17.32 -8.79 -20.48
N GLU A 393 17.30 -10.09 -20.77
CA GLU A 393 17.03 -10.59 -22.13
C GLU A 393 15.64 -10.17 -22.63
N LEU A 394 14.66 -10.11 -21.73
CA LEU A 394 13.32 -9.63 -22.02
C LEU A 394 13.31 -8.14 -22.35
N GLU A 395 14.01 -7.33 -21.56
CA GLU A 395 14.19 -5.91 -21.85
C GLU A 395 14.90 -5.68 -23.18
N ASP A 396 16.01 -6.37 -23.42
CA ASP A 396 16.81 -6.25 -24.66
C ASP A 396 15.97 -6.62 -25.89
N LYS A 397 15.12 -7.66 -25.78
CA LYS A 397 14.24 -8.11 -26.86
C LYS A 397 13.07 -7.17 -27.12
N TYR A 398 12.51 -6.55 -26.06
CA TYR A 398 11.36 -5.65 -26.18
C TYR A 398 11.73 -4.20 -26.50
N HIS A 399 12.92 -3.74 -26.08
CA HIS A 399 13.39 -2.36 -26.28
C HIS A 399 13.51 -1.95 -27.76
N VAL A 400 13.50 -2.90 -28.69
CA VAL A 400 13.55 -2.64 -30.13
C VAL A 400 12.32 -1.86 -30.61
N ASP A 401 11.14 -2.09 -30.04
CA ASP A 401 9.90 -1.37 -30.39
C ASP A 401 8.85 -1.52 -29.27
N ARG A 402 8.79 -0.54 -28.35
CA ARG A 402 7.82 -0.49 -27.23
C ARG A 402 6.35 -0.34 -27.67
N THR A 403 6.06 -0.33 -28.97
CA THR A 403 4.68 -0.34 -29.50
C THR A 403 4.19 -1.74 -29.88
N MET A 404 5.05 -2.76 -29.76
CA MET A 404 4.70 -4.12 -30.12
C MET A 404 3.77 -4.75 -29.07
N GLU A 405 2.70 -5.39 -29.57
CA GLU A 405 1.81 -6.22 -28.77
C GLU A 405 2.52 -7.52 -28.36
N TYR A 406 2.28 -7.99 -27.15
CA TYR A 406 2.93 -9.20 -26.64
C TYR A 406 2.09 -9.97 -25.62
N ILE A 407 2.51 -11.21 -25.39
CA ILE A 407 2.13 -12.00 -24.23
C ILE A 407 3.41 -12.52 -23.56
N LEU A 408 3.51 -12.27 -22.26
CA LEU A 408 4.65 -12.59 -21.43
C LEU A 408 4.23 -13.59 -20.37
N PHE A 409 5.05 -14.60 -20.14
CA PHE A 409 4.88 -15.62 -19.12
C PHE A 409 6.06 -15.63 -18.17
N LYS A 410 5.79 -15.87 -16.89
CA LYS A 410 6.76 -16.39 -15.94
C LYS A 410 6.34 -17.79 -15.55
N LEU A 411 7.22 -18.73 -15.83
CA LEU A 411 7.00 -20.15 -15.65
C LEU A 411 7.45 -20.58 -14.23
N PRO A 412 6.92 -21.70 -13.71
CA PRO A 412 7.31 -22.20 -12.38
C PRO A 412 8.78 -22.60 -12.23
N ASP A 413 9.48 -22.83 -13.35
CA ASP A 413 10.93 -23.10 -13.41
C ASP A 413 11.78 -21.81 -13.37
N ASN A 414 11.14 -20.66 -13.16
CA ASN A 414 11.72 -19.32 -13.17
C ASN A 414 12.15 -18.79 -14.55
N CYS A 415 11.90 -19.52 -15.63
CA CYS A 415 12.12 -19.00 -16.98
C CYS A 415 11.02 -18.01 -17.38
N TYR A 416 11.39 -17.04 -18.19
CA TYR A 416 10.45 -16.19 -18.90
C TYR A 416 10.13 -16.79 -20.27
N ALA A 417 8.90 -16.59 -20.74
CA ALA A 417 8.54 -16.92 -22.11
C ALA A 417 7.81 -15.73 -22.74
N LEU A 418 8.25 -15.29 -23.91
CA LEU A 418 7.71 -14.13 -24.61
C LEU A 418 7.25 -14.50 -26.01
N HIS A 419 6.03 -14.08 -26.37
CA HIS A 419 5.60 -14.00 -27.75
C HIS A 419 5.31 -12.55 -28.13
N ILE A 420 5.98 -12.07 -29.17
CA ILE A 420 5.72 -10.77 -29.80
C ILE A 420 4.72 -11.00 -30.93
N VAL A 421 3.62 -10.27 -30.92
CA VAL A 421 2.55 -10.39 -31.90
C VAL A 421 2.90 -9.59 -33.15
N GLU A 422 3.10 -10.27 -34.28
CA GLU A 422 3.44 -9.61 -35.53
C GLU A 422 2.24 -8.84 -36.12
N LYS A 423 2.51 -7.70 -36.78
CA LYS A 423 1.47 -6.85 -37.39
C LYS A 423 0.60 -7.59 -38.42
N ASN A 424 1.15 -8.64 -39.05
CA ASN A 424 0.48 -9.45 -40.07
C ASN A 424 -0.38 -10.60 -39.50
N SER A 425 -0.29 -10.91 -38.19
CA SER A 425 -1.05 -11.97 -37.51
C SER A 425 -2.53 -11.63 -37.33
N LYS A 426 -2.93 -10.38 -37.58
CA LYS A 426 -4.31 -9.87 -37.45
C LYS A 426 -5.26 -10.31 -38.58
N LYS A 427 -4.79 -11.10 -39.54
CA LYS A 427 -5.64 -11.61 -40.63
C LYS A 427 -6.73 -12.54 -40.06
N ARG A 428 -8.01 -12.12 -40.20
CA ARG A 428 -9.18 -13.00 -40.08
C ARG A 428 -9.00 -14.16 -41.07
N LYS A 429 -9.09 -15.41 -40.60
CA LYS A 429 -9.15 -16.56 -41.52
C LYS A 429 -10.59 -16.94 -41.86
N THR A 430 -10.66 -17.61 -43.00
CA THR A 430 -11.73 -18.44 -43.56
C THR A 430 -12.71 -19.04 -42.55
N ALA A 431 -13.97 -19.19 -42.99
CA ALA A 431 -15.08 -19.65 -42.18
C ALA A 431 -14.76 -20.93 -41.38
N GLY A 432 -14.81 -20.85 -40.04
CA GLY A 432 -14.77 -21.99 -39.11
C GLY A 432 -13.60 -22.03 -38.12
N GLU A 433 -12.51 -21.28 -38.34
CA GLU A 433 -11.34 -21.29 -37.44
C GLU A 433 -11.20 -19.99 -36.63
N GLN A 434 -10.96 -20.09 -35.31
CA GLN A 434 -10.67 -18.92 -34.47
C GLN A 434 -9.29 -18.35 -34.84
N SER A 435 -9.20 -17.03 -35.06
CA SER A 435 -7.93 -16.36 -35.37
C SER A 435 -6.89 -16.63 -34.27
N PRO A 436 -5.63 -16.94 -34.62
CA PRO A 436 -4.55 -17.10 -33.65
C PRO A 436 -4.44 -15.92 -32.68
N TYR A 437 -4.64 -14.70 -33.19
CA TYR A 437 -4.65 -13.47 -32.39
C TYR A 437 -5.70 -13.49 -31.28
N PHE A 438 -6.92 -13.95 -31.56
CA PHE A 438 -7.99 -14.01 -30.54
C PHE A 438 -7.80 -15.16 -29.55
N ALA A 439 -7.19 -16.26 -29.98
CA ALA A 439 -6.87 -17.36 -29.07
C ALA A 439 -5.81 -16.95 -28.03
N LEU A 440 -4.92 -16.01 -28.36
CA LEU A 440 -3.93 -15.47 -27.43
C LEU A 440 -4.58 -14.84 -26.19
N PHE A 441 -5.76 -14.23 -26.30
CA PHE A 441 -6.50 -13.65 -25.16
C PHE A 441 -6.78 -14.65 -24.03
N SER A 442 -7.03 -15.91 -24.36
CA SER A 442 -7.24 -16.97 -23.37
C SER A 442 -6.02 -17.87 -23.18
N PHE A 443 -4.89 -17.59 -23.83
CA PHE A 443 -3.80 -18.55 -23.94
C PHE A 443 -3.10 -18.86 -22.61
N GLY A 444 -2.76 -17.85 -21.80
CA GLY A 444 -2.21 -18.11 -20.46
C GLY A 444 -3.14 -18.91 -19.55
N ARG A 445 -4.44 -18.58 -19.57
CA ARG A 445 -5.48 -19.37 -18.88
C ARG A 445 -5.54 -20.81 -19.43
N LYS A 446 -5.44 -21.00 -20.74
CA LYS A 446 -5.43 -22.32 -21.38
C LYS A 446 -4.27 -23.18 -20.86
N ILE A 447 -3.07 -22.62 -20.80
CA ILE A 447 -1.88 -23.33 -20.28
C ILE A 447 -2.09 -23.73 -18.82
N ALA A 448 -2.52 -22.81 -17.97
CA ALA A 448 -2.79 -23.11 -16.55
C ALA A 448 -3.90 -24.16 -16.38
N ALA A 449 -5.00 -24.05 -17.13
CA ALA A 449 -6.11 -25.00 -17.08
C ALA A 449 -5.67 -26.41 -17.51
N LEU A 450 -4.87 -26.53 -18.58
CA LEU A 450 -4.32 -27.82 -19.02
C LEU A 450 -3.33 -28.40 -18.01
N ALA A 451 -2.44 -27.57 -17.46
CA ALA A 451 -1.50 -27.98 -16.41
C ALA A 451 -2.22 -28.52 -15.16
N MET A 452 -3.39 -27.97 -14.83
CA MET A 452 -4.22 -28.41 -13.70
C MET A 452 -5.20 -29.54 -14.05
N GLY A 453 -5.23 -30.04 -15.29
CA GLY A 453 -6.17 -31.09 -15.70
C GLY A 453 -7.62 -30.62 -15.78
N MET A 454 -7.85 -29.34 -16.06
CA MET A 454 -9.17 -28.70 -16.11
C MET A 454 -9.50 -28.12 -17.52
N PRO A 455 -9.43 -28.91 -18.62
CA PRO A 455 -9.65 -28.41 -19.97
C PRO A 455 -11.02 -27.75 -20.18
N GLN A 456 -12.03 -28.14 -19.40
CA GLN A 456 -13.37 -27.54 -19.40
C GLN A 456 -13.39 -26.07 -18.95
N LYS A 457 -12.40 -25.63 -18.16
CA LYS A 457 -12.30 -24.26 -17.64
C LYS A 457 -11.48 -23.30 -18.52
N VAL A 458 -11.02 -23.74 -19.69
CA VAL A 458 -10.26 -22.90 -20.65
C VAL A 458 -11.07 -21.67 -21.06
N ASP A 459 -12.37 -21.85 -21.32
CA ASP A 459 -13.29 -20.74 -21.59
C ASP A 459 -13.78 -20.14 -20.27
N TRP A 460 -13.29 -18.94 -19.96
CA TRP A 460 -13.64 -18.24 -18.73
C TRP A 460 -15.13 -17.90 -18.66
N LYS A 461 -15.80 -17.68 -19.80
CA LYS A 461 -17.24 -17.37 -19.83
C LYS A 461 -18.10 -18.52 -19.31
N LYS A 462 -17.59 -19.75 -19.39
CA LYS A 462 -18.22 -20.95 -18.84
C LYS A 462 -17.88 -21.18 -17.36
N SER A 463 -16.99 -20.34 -16.81
CA SER A 463 -16.53 -20.40 -15.42
C SER A 463 -16.97 -19.17 -14.63
N ILE A 464 -17.89 -18.35 -15.16
CA ILE A 464 -18.43 -17.18 -14.44
C ILE A 464 -19.29 -17.72 -13.29
N ASN A 465 -18.95 -17.30 -12.08
CA ASN A 465 -19.73 -17.60 -10.88
C ASN A 465 -20.75 -16.48 -10.66
N ASP A 466 -21.76 -16.75 -9.84
CA ASP A 466 -22.62 -15.67 -9.39
C ASP A 466 -21.86 -14.74 -8.42
N GLU A 467 -22.34 -13.50 -8.31
CA GLU A 467 -21.70 -12.44 -7.52
C GLU A 467 -21.57 -12.81 -6.04
N LYS A 468 -22.50 -13.59 -5.48
CA LYS A 468 -22.45 -14.02 -4.07
C LYS A 468 -21.32 -15.01 -3.84
N GLU A 469 -21.10 -15.94 -4.77
CA GLU A 469 -19.98 -16.87 -4.72
C GLU A 469 -18.65 -16.14 -4.91
N GLU A 470 -18.59 -15.18 -5.83
CA GLU A 470 -17.43 -14.31 -6.03
C GLU A 470 -17.09 -13.52 -4.76
N GLU A 471 -18.08 -12.90 -4.11
CA GLU A 471 -17.91 -12.16 -2.86
C GLU A 471 -17.46 -13.09 -1.72
N ARG A 472 -18.08 -14.27 -1.57
CA ARG A 472 -17.70 -15.26 -0.55
C ARG A 472 -16.24 -15.67 -0.70
N VAL A 473 -15.82 -16.07 -1.89
CA VAL A 473 -14.45 -16.53 -2.14
C VAL A 473 -13.45 -15.39 -2.00
N THR A 474 -13.81 -14.17 -2.43
CA THR A 474 -12.96 -13.00 -2.24
C THR A 474 -12.78 -12.69 -0.75
N ASN A 475 -13.85 -12.75 0.06
CA ASN A 475 -13.78 -12.54 1.50
C ASN A 475 -12.91 -13.58 2.21
N GLU A 476 -13.03 -14.85 1.86
CA GLU A 476 -12.13 -15.90 2.38
C GLU A 476 -10.67 -15.64 1.99
N LEU A 477 -10.43 -15.28 0.73
CA LEU A 477 -9.08 -15.02 0.25
C LEU A 477 -8.46 -13.79 0.92
N ARG A 478 -9.26 -12.73 1.17
CA ARG A 478 -8.88 -11.59 2.01
C ARG A 478 -8.44 -12.07 3.39
N GLN A 479 -9.30 -12.83 4.08
CA GLN A 479 -8.97 -13.32 5.44
C GLN A 479 -7.69 -14.16 5.46
N ASP A 480 -7.54 -15.11 4.53
CA ASP A 480 -6.37 -15.98 4.44
C ASP A 480 -5.09 -15.19 4.15
N PHE A 481 -5.16 -14.25 3.19
CA PHE A 481 -4.05 -13.36 2.83
C PHE A 481 -3.59 -12.53 4.03
N LEU A 482 -4.55 -11.95 4.76
CA LEU A 482 -4.25 -11.11 5.90
C LEU A 482 -3.64 -11.93 7.05
N LEU A 483 -4.21 -13.09 7.37
CA LEU A 483 -3.68 -13.99 8.40
C LEU A 483 -2.26 -14.46 8.09
N TRP A 484 -1.98 -14.79 6.82
CA TRP A 484 -0.65 -15.20 6.42
C TRP A 484 0.36 -14.05 6.52
N LYS A 485 0.00 -12.86 6.03
CA LYS A 485 0.86 -11.67 6.13
C LYS A 485 1.20 -11.37 7.59
N ARG A 486 0.23 -11.39 8.52
CA ARG A 486 0.48 -11.19 9.98
C ARG A 486 1.54 -12.12 10.56
N LYS A 487 1.49 -13.40 10.18
CA LYS A 487 2.38 -14.43 10.75
C LYS A 487 3.82 -14.35 10.24
N ASN A 488 4.01 -13.81 9.03
CA ASN A 488 5.30 -13.78 8.33
C ASN A 488 5.85 -12.35 8.19
N SER A 489 5.26 -11.43 8.95
CA SER A 489 5.67 -10.04 9.10
C SER A 489 6.58 -9.81 10.32
N ASN A 490 6.96 -10.87 11.04
CA ASN A 490 8.03 -10.85 12.04
C ASN A 490 9.26 -11.55 11.46
#